data_AF-A0A381WDQ5-F1
#
_entry.id   AF-A0A381WDQ5-F1
#
_cell.length_a   1.000
_cell.length_b   1.000
_cell.length_c   1.000
_cell.angle_alpha   90.00
_cell.angle_beta   90.00
_cell.angle_gamma   90.00
#
_symmetry.space_group_name_H-M   'P 1'
#
loop_
_entity.id
_entity.type
_entity.pdbx_description
1 polymer ?
#
loop_
_entity_poly.entity_id
_entity_poly.type
_entity_poly.pdbx_seq_one_letter_code
_entity_poly.pdbx_strand_id
1 'polypeptide(L)'
;MSGEIILQKMAIRMKRSLLLLILCLQIIHTGAIAQSKGIMFHRLTEKKGLMYAPGQKKSFTGGVFANYRTKGRKLRGNYKNGLRHGIWTYWSEDGKKNREESYKQGKKDGNWTYFDENGRKERTETYLNGKPSGKLTYFYQKGNR
;
A
#
# COMPACT_ATOMS: atom_id res chain seq x y z
N MET A 1 -1.69 -12.51 -61.91
CA MET A 1 -1.98 -13.55 -60.89
C MET A 1 -0.98 -13.58 -59.72
N SER A 2 0.30 -13.22 -59.89
CA SER A 2 1.30 -13.25 -58.81
C SER A 2 1.25 -12.07 -57.83
N GLY A 3 0.96 -10.85 -58.30
CA GLY A 3 0.97 -9.63 -57.48
C GLY A 3 -0.13 -9.57 -56.41
N GLU A 4 -1.37 -9.96 -56.74
CA GLU A 4 -2.48 -9.99 -55.78
C GLU A 4 -2.26 -10.98 -54.64
N ILE A 5 -1.66 -12.15 -54.94
CA ILE A 5 -1.35 -13.17 -53.92
C ILE A 5 -0.29 -12.65 -52.95
N ILE A 6 0.68 -11.86 -53.42
CA ILE A 6 1.71 -11.23 -52.58
C ILE A 6 1.08 -10.18 -51.67
N LEU A 7 0.21 -9.31 -52.21
CA LEU A 7 -0.51 -8.30 -51.43
C LEU A 7 -1.42 -8.93 -50.36
N GLN A 8 -2.13 -10.01 -50.70
CA GLN A 8 -2.97 -10.76 -49.75
C GLN A 8 -2.12 -11.37 -48.61
N LYS A 9 -0.98 -11.99 -48.93
CA LYS A 9 -0.06 -12.56 -47.92
C LYS A 9 0.55 -11.48 -47.03
N MET A 10 0.91 -10.32 -47.59
CA MET A 10 1.40 -9.17 -46.83
C MET A 10 0.31 -8.61 -45.91
N ALA A 11 -0.92 -8.45 -46.40
CA ALA A 11 -2.05 -7.99 -45.60
C ALA A 11 -2.38 -8.95 -44.45
N ILE A 12 -2.35 -10.27 -44.70
CA ILE A 12 -2.53 -11.29 -43.65
C ILE A 12 -1.41 -11.23 -42.62
N ARG A 13 -0.15 -11.06 -43.06
CA ARG A 13 1.00 -10.93 -42.15
C ARG A 13 0.90 -9.66 -41.28
N MET A 14 0.50 -8.53 -41.86
CA MET A 14 0.27 -7.29 -41.12
C MET A 14 -0.90 -7.40 -40.14
N LYS A 15 -2.03 -8.02 -40.53
CA LYS A 15 -3.17 -8.29 -39.65
C LYS A 15 -2.80 -9.21 -38.49
N ARG A 16 -1.99 -10.24 -38.73
CA ARG A 16 -1.46 -11.13 -37.67
C ARG A 16 -0.53 -10.40 -36.72
N SER A 17 0.40 -9.58 -37.22
CA SER A 17 1.28 -8.76 -36.38
C SER A 17 0.50 -7.75 -35.54
N LEU A 18 -0.53 -7.12 -36.12
CA LEU A 18 -1.41 -6.17 -35.42
C LEU A 18 -2.25 -6.86 -34.34
N LEU A 19 -2.78 -8.07 -34.61
CA LEU A 19 -3.54 -8.87 -33.65
C LEU A 19 -2.69 -9.28 -32.44
N LEU A 20 -1.43 -9.68 -32.68
CA LEU A 20 -0.47 -10.02 -31.62
C LEU A 20 -0.12 -8.81 -30.75
N LEU A 21 0.05 -7.62 -31.34
CA LEU A 21 0.27 -6.37 -30.62
C LEU A 21 -0.91 -6.00 -29.73
N ILE A 22 -2.14 -6.14 -30.23
CA ILE A 22 -3.36 -5.91 -29.44
C ILE A 22 -3.46 -6.91 -28.28
N LEU A 23 -3.16 -8.20 -28.50
CA LEU A 23 -3.14 -9.20 -27.42
C LEU A 23 -2.12 -8.86 -26.33
N CYS A 24 -0.91 -8.41 -26.69
CA CYS A 24 0.10 -7.98 -25.73
C CYS A 24 -0.37 -6.77 -24.90
N LEU A 25 -1.09 -5.82 -25.50
CA LEU A 25 -1.63 -4.65 -24.79
C LEU A 25 -2.79 -5.01 -23.84
N GLN A 26 -3.61 -6.02 -24.16
CA GLN A 26 -4.68 -6.51 -23.29
C GLN A 26 -4.13 -7.22 -22.03
N ILE A 27 -3.00 -7.92 -22.14
CA ILE A 27 -2.33 -8.57 -21.00
C ILE A 27 -1.84 -7.53 -19.98
N ILE A 28 -1.48 -6.32 -20.43
CA ILE A 28 -1.07 -5.22 -19.55
C ILE A 28 -2.26 -4.65 -18.76
N HIS A 29 -3.45 -4.61 -19.34
CA HIS A 29 -4.65 -4.03 -18.70
C HIS A 29 -5.29 -4.97 -17.65
N THR A 30 -5.23 -6.29 -17.85
CA THR A 30 -5.78 -7.25 -16.86
C THR A 30 -4.88 -7.41 -15.64
N GLY A 31 -3.58 -7.11 -15.77
CA GLY A 31 -2.62 -7.16 -14.66
C GLY A 31 -2.78 -6.05 -13.61
N ALA A 32 -3.57 -5.00 -13.91
CA ALA A 32 -3.66 -3.79 -13.08
C ALA A 32 -4.92 -3.70 -12.18
N ILE A 33 -5.84 -4.68 -12.23
CA ILE A 33 -7.09 -4.62 -11.44
C ILE A 33 -7.27 -5.88 -10.59
N ALA A 34 -6.26 -6.18 -9.78
CA ALA A 34 -6.48 -6.82 -8.50
C ALA A 34 -6.06 -5.83 -7.41
N GLN A 35 -6.81 -4.74 -7.25
CA GLN A 35 -6.75 -4.00 -5.99
C GLN A 35 -7.19 -4.98 -4.90
N SER A 36 -6.22 -5.60 -4.22
CA SER A 36 -6.51 -6.55 -3.15
C SER A 36 -7.40 -5.83 -2.14
N LYS A 37 -8.67 -6.23 -2.04
CA LYS A 37 -9.56 -5.80 -0.96
C LYS A 37 -8.81 -6.13 0.33
N GLY A 38 -8.39 -5.10 1.07
CA GLY A 38 -7.56 -5.29 2.27
C GLY A 38 -8.25 -6.22 3.27
N ILE A 39 -7.47 -6.90 4.11
CA ILE A 39 -8.03 -7.78 5.16
C ILE A 39 -8.25 -6.95 6.43
N MET A 40 -9.35 -7.23 7.14
CA MET A 40 -9.55 -6.65 8.48
C MET A 40 -8.44 -7.12 9.42
N PHE A 41 -7.79 -6.19 10.12
CA PHE A 41 -6.64 -6.45 10.99
C PHE A 41 -6.91 -7.56 12.01
N HIS A 42 -8.09 -7.55 12.64
CA HIS A 42 -8.50 -8.54 13.63
C HIS A 42 -8.71 -9.96 13.06
N ARG A 43 -8.69 -10.12 11.73
CA ARG A 43 -8.74 -11.45 11.08
C ARG A 43 -7.35 -12.04 10.89
N LEU A 44 -6.29 -11.26 11.05
CA LEU A 44 -4.93 -11.79 11.01
C LEU A 44 -4.59 -12.44 12.35
N THR A 45 -3.85 -13.54 12.30
CA THR A 45 -3.32 -14.20 13.49
C THR A 45 -1.81 -14.06 13.50
N GLU A 46 -1.24 -13.68 14.64
CA GLU A 46 0.20 -13.67 14.84
C GLU A 46 0.70 -15.07 15.23
N LYS A 47 1.76 -15.54 14.59
CA LYS A 47 2.50 -16.75 14.98
C LYS A 47 3.99 -16.47 14.86
N LYS A 48 4.71 -16.61 15.96
CA LYS A 48 6.17 -16.34 16.03
C LYS A 48 6.56 -14.98 15.45
N GLY A 49 5.80 -13.92 15.75
CA GLY A 49 6.06 -12.55 15.26
C GLY A 49 5.66 -12.26 13.82
N LEU A 50 5.12 -13.24 13.08
CA LEU A 50 4.66 -13.09 11.71
C LEU A 50 3.13 -13.17 11.65
N MET A 51 2.52 -12.27 10.87
CA MET A 51 1.08 -12.30 10.65
C MET A 51 0.70 -13.30 9.56
N TYR A 52 -0.43 -13.97 9.75
CA TYR A 52 -1.04 -14.91 8.81
C TYR A 52 -2.50 -14.53 8.59
N ALA A 53 -2.96 -14.60 7.34
CA ALA A 53 -4.39 -14.48 7.04
C ALA A 53 -5.11 -15.82 7.28
N PRO A 54 -6.44 -15.81 7.50
CA PRO A 54 -7.21 -17.03 7.75
C PRO A 54 -6.99 -18.06 6.64
N GLY A 55 -6.70 -19.30 7.02
CA GLY A 55 -6.46 -20.41 6.10
C GLY A 55 -5.12 -20.39 5.36
N GLN A 56 -4.29 -19.35 5.52
CA GLN A 56 -2.98 -19.30 4.85
C GLN A 56 -1.90 -20.03 5.66
N LYS A 57 -1.13 -20.89 4.97
CA LYS A 57 0.07 -21.54 5.52
C LYS A 57 1.31 -20.64 5.51
N LYS A 58 1.37 -19.68 4.59
CA LYS A 58 2.45 -18.69 4.46
C LYS A 58 2.12 -17.40 5.19
N SER A 59 3.14 -16.69 5.63
CA SER A 59 3.00 -15.37 6.24
C SER A 59 2.35 -14.38 5.26
N PHE A 60 1.50 -13.51 5.78
CA PHE A 60 0.66 -12.60 5.02
C PHE A 60 1.47 -11.49 4.32
N THR A 61 1.16 -11.24 3.05
CA THR A 61 1.62 -10.07 2.29
C THR A 61 0.40 -9.38 1.69
N GLY A 62 0.20 -8.11 2.00
CA GLY A 62 -0.94 -7.34 1.51
C GLY A 62 -1.42 -6.24 2.44
N GLY A 63 -2.46 -5.54 1.99
CA GLY A 63 -3.08 -4.44 2.73
C GLY A 63 -3.97 -4.92 3.87
N VAL A 64 -3.93 -4.18 4.97
CA VAL A 64 -4.73 -4.43 6.16
C VAL A 64 -5.40 -3.15 6.62
N PHE A 65 -6.55 -3.26 7.28
CA PHE A 65 -7.20 -2.13 7.90
C PHE A 65 -8.05 -2.50 9.11
N ALA A 66 -8.41 -1.53 9.94
CA ALA A 66 -9.48 -1.67 10.92
C ALA A 66 -10.36 -0.43 10.91
N ASN A 67 -11.60 -0.58 11.35
CA ASN A 67 -12.58 0.48 11.50
C ASN A 67 -13.01 0.60 12.97
N TYR A 68 -13.51 1.78 13.34
CA TYR A 68 -14.23 2.03 14.58
C TYR A 68 -15.62 1.40 14.55
N ARG A 69 -16.24 1.24 15.72
CA ARG A 69 -17.64 0.74 15.82
C ARG A 69 -18.63 1.68 15.14
N THR A 70 -18.35 2.99 15.20
CA THR A 70 -19.10 4.09 14.58
C THR A 70 -18.87 4.27 13.08
N LYS A 71 -18.23 3.29 12.41
CA LYS A 71 -17.97 3.23 10.95
C LYS A 71 -16.83 4.12 10.40
N GLY A 72 -16.01 4.75 11.23
CA GLY A 72 -14.77 5.44 10.79
C GLY A 72 -13.57 4.51 10.55
N ARG A 73 -12.59 4.93 9.74
CA ARG A 73 -11.30 4.20 9.61
C ARG A 73 -10.53 4.36 10.93
N LYS A 74 -10.01 3.26 11.50
CA LYS A 74 -9.13 3.28 12.68
C LYS A 74 -7.67 3.20 12.29
N LEU A 75 -7.35 2.29 11.37
CA LEU A 75 -6.00 2.13 10.83
C LEU A 75 -6.00 1.53 9.44
N ARG A 76 -4.89 1.72 8.74
CA ARG A 76 -4.56 1.08 7.46
C ARG A 76 -3.05 0.97 7.35
N GLY A 77 -2.59 -0.14 6.81
CA GLY A 77 -1.18 -0.34 6.49
C GLY A 77 -0.99 -1.54 5.59
N ASN A 78 0.26 -1.98 5.44
CA ASN A 78 0.59 -3.19 4.69
C ASN A 78 1.50 -4.09 5.51
N TYR A 79 1.40 -5.39 5.23
CA TYR A 79 2.34 -6.41 5.62
C TYR A 79 3.12 -6.92 4.40
N LYS A 80 4.39 -7.25 4.62
CA LYS A 80 5.24 -7.98 3.66
C LYS A 80 5.91 -9.12 4.42
N ASN A 81 5.66 -10.35 3.99
CA ASN A 81 6.15 -11.58 4.64
C ASN A 81 5.80 -11.63 6.13
N GLY A 82 4.57 -11.25 6.49
CA GLY A 82 4.07 -11.24 7.87
C GLY A 82 4.55 -10.08 8.73
N LEU A 83 5.44 -9.22 8.22
CA LEU A 83 6.01 -8.08 8.95
C LEU A 83 5.45 -6.75 8.44
N ARG A 84 5.28 -5.76 9.33
CA ARG A 84 4.81 -4.41 8.94
C ARG A 84 5.74 -3.82 7.88
N HIS A 85 5.15 -3.20 6.86
CA HIS A 85 5.91 -2.61 5.76
C HIS A 85 5.22 -1.36 5.19
N GLY A 86 6.01 -0.36 4.85
CA GLY A 86 5.54 0.92 4.34
C GLY A 86 4.88 1.78 5.41
N ILE A 87 4.02 2.68 4.96
CA ILE A 87 3.31 3.63 5.83
C ILE A 87 2.10 2.96 6.47
N TRP A 88 2.01 3.11 7.78
CA TRP A 88 0.86 2.79 8.61
C TRP A 88 0.22 4.10 9.06
N THR A 89 -1.04 4.28 8.73
CA THR A 89 -1.81 5.47 9.13
C THR A 89 -2.84 5.08 10.16
N TYR A 90 -3.00 5.92 11.17
CA TYR A 90 -3.98 5.78 12.23
C TYR A 90 -4.80 7.06 12.30
N TRP A 91 -6.08 6.88 12.54
CA TRP A 91 -7.04 7.96 12.67
C TRP A 91 -7.71 7.87 14.04
N SER A 92 -8.24 8.99 14.52
CA SER A 92 -9.19 9.06 15.62
C SER A 92 -10.60 8.71 15.16
N GLU A 93 -11.53 8.54 16.12
CA GLU A 93 -12.91 8.13 15.83
C GLU A 93 -13.69 9.19 15.03
N ASP A 94 -13.33 10.47 15.18
CA ASP A 94 -13.84 11.60 14.38
C ASP A 94 -13.22 11.67 12.96
N GLY A 95 -12.36 10.71 12.60
CA GLY A 95 -11.77 10.59 11.26
C GLY A 95 -10.55 11.48 11.02
N LYS A 96 -10.08 12.23 12.00
CA LYS A 96 -8.81 12.98 11.88
C LYS A 96 -7.62 12.03 11.94
N LYS A 97 -6.53 12.36 11.26
CA LYS A 97 -5.29 11.59 11.38
C LYS A 97 -4.73 11.80 12.79
N ASN A 98 -4.34 10.70 13.44
CA ASN A 98 -3.68 10.70 14.74
C ASN A 98 -2.15 10.56 14.57
N ARG A 99 -1.72 9.62 13.72
CA ARG A 99 -0.30 9.43 13.40
C ARG A 99 -0.06 8.65 12.11
N GLU A 100 1.13 8.82 11.56
CA GLU A 100 1.68 8.03 10.47
C GLU A 100 3.03 7.44 10.90
N GLU A 101 3.20 6.14 10.68
CA GLU A 101 4.36 5.38 11.10
C GLU A 101 4.96 4.66 9.89
N SER A 102 6.27 4.80 9.67
CA SER A 102 6.97 4.11 8.59
C SER A 102 7.69 2.86 9.09
N TYR A 103 7.54 1.75 8.37
CA TYR A 103 8.13 0.45 8.69
C TYR A 103 8.86 -0.20 7.51
N LYS A 104 9.97 -0.87 7.81
CA LYS A 104 10.70 -1.75 6.90
C LYS A 104 11.05 -3.05 7.61
N GLN A 105 10.60 -4.18 7.04
CA GLN A 105 10.82 -5.52 7.63
C GLN A 105 10.43 -5.59 9.11
N GLY A 106 9.28 -5.00 9.47
CA GLY A 106 8.77 -4.99 10.86
C GLY A 106 9.45 -3.99 11.79
N LYS A 107 10.54 -3.34 11.39
CA LYS A 107 11.24 -2.32 12.17
C LYS A 107 10.77 -0.93 11.79
N LYS A 108 10.79 0.01 12.74
CA LYS A 108 10.58 1.43 12.45
C LYS A 108 11.68 1.91 11.51
N ASP A 109 11.32 2.52 10.39
CA ASP A 109 12.29 2.95 9.38
C ASP A 109 11.71 4.10 8.56
N GLY A 110 12.30 5.28 8.67
CA GLY A 110 11.80 6.53 8.09
C GLY A 110 11.08 7.44 9.10
N ASN A 111 10.23 8.32 8.58
CA ASN A 111 9.56 9.34 9.37
C ASN A 111 8.30 8.82 10.06
N TRP A 112 8.13 9.24 11.29
CA TRP A 112 6.94 9.07 12.10
C TRP A 112 6.37 10.45 12.36
N THR A 113 5.09 10.65 12.06
CA THR A 113 4.41 11.94 12.20
C THR A 113 3.26 11.79 13.17
N TYR A 114 3.16 12.71 14.13
CA TYR A 114 2.08 12.80 15.09
C TYR A 114 1.28 14.06 14.81
N PHE A 115 -0.04 13.96 14.93
CA PHE A 115 -0.96 15.05 14.68
C PHE A 115 -1.73 15.39 15.95
N ASP A 116 -2.04 16.67 16.13
CA ASP A 116 -2.87 17.16 17.22
C ASP A 116 -4.36 16.86 16.98
N GLU A 117 -5.20 17.24 17.94
CA GLU A 117 -6.67 17.09 17.88
C GLU A 117 -7.33 17.83 16.71
N ASN A 118 -6.63 18.77 16.09
CA ASN A 118 -7.09 19.54 14.93
C ASN A 118 -6.54 18.95 13.61
N GLY A 119 -5.78 17.85 13.67
CA GLY A 119 -5.16 17.21 12.52
C GLY A 119 -3.94 17.95 11.98
N ARG A 120 -3.39 18.92 12.71
CA ARG A 120 -2.13 19.60 12.35
C ARG A 120 -0.96 18.79 12.87
N LYS A 121 0.17 18.84 12.17
CA LYS A 121 1.38 18.15 12.62
C LYS A 121 1.81 18.74 13.96
N GLU A 122 1.97 17.89 14.96
CA GLU A 122 2.45 18.26 16.29
C GLU A 122 3.97 18.04 16.35
N ARG A 123 4.42 16.86 15.92
CA ARG A 123 5.83 16.49 15.89
C ARG A 123 6.14 15.41 14.87
N THR A 124 7.42 15.33 14.48
CA THR A 124 7.97 14.24 13.68
C THR A 124 9.22 13.66 14.31
N GLU A 125 9.35 12.35 14.24
CA GLU A 125 10.52 11.57 14.66
C GLU A 125 11.08 10.80 13.46
N THR A 126 12.40 10.69 13.34
CA THR A 126 13.02 9.83 12.32
C THR A 126 13.65 8.60 12.98
N TYR A 127 13.42 7.44 12.37
CA TYR A 127 13.96 6.16 12.78
C TYR A 127 14.79 5.52 11.67
N LEU A 128 15.86 4.81 12.04
CA LEU A 128 16.64 3.97 11.16
C LEU A 128 16.81 2.60 11.80
N ASN A 129 16.35 1.54 11.12
CA ASN A 129 16.46 0.16 11.61
C ASN A 129 15.93 -0.06 13.04
N GLY A 130 14.84 0.62 13.40
CA GLY A 130 14.20 0.52 14.71
C GLY A 130 14.75 1.47 15.78
N LYS A 131 15.84 2.21 15.51
CA LYS A 131 16.45 3.15 16.45
C LYS A 131 16.12 4.60 16.08
N PRO A 132 15.88 5.49 17.06
CA PRO A 132 15.79 6.93 16.78
C PRO A 132 17.07 7.42 16.11
N SER A 133 16.96 8.14 15.00
CA SER A 133 18.11 8.70 14.29
C SER A 133 18.44 10.13 14.74
N GLY A 134 17.95 10.54 15.92
CA GLY A 134 18.20 11.85 16.54
C GLY A 134 17.41 13.03 15.95
N LYS A 135 16.77 12.88 14.79
CA LYS A 135 15.96 13.95 14.20
C LYS A 135 14.56 13.96 14.79
N LEU A 136 14.33 14.93 15.69
CA LEU A 136 13.04 15.25 16.29
C LEU A 136 12.69 16.70 15.90
N THR A 137 11.46 16.94 15.48
CA THR A 137 10.99 18.27 15.09
C THR A 137 9.61 18.50 15.65
N TYR A 138 9.44 19.59 16.40
CA TYR A 138 8.18 20.03 16.96
C TYR A 138 7.62 21.19 16.15
N PHE A 139 6.31 21.16 15.93
CA PHE A 139 5.56 22.19 15.21
C PHE A 139 4.63 22.87 16.21
N TYR A 140 5.18 23.73 17.06
CA TYR A 140 4.37 24.55 17.96
C TYR A 140 3.54 25.54 17.11
N GLN A 141 2.22 25.53 17.27
CA GLN A 141 1.40 26.61 16.76
C GLN A 141 1.73 27.86 17.58
N LYS A 142 2.26 28.90 16.92
CA LYS A 142 2.34 30.22 17.53
C LYS A 142 0.92 30.61 17.94
N GLY A 143 0.64 30.66 19.24
CA GLY A 143 -0.59 31.22 19.75
C GLY A 143 -0.67 32.68 19.29
N ASN A 144 -1.71 33.02 18.53
CA ASN A 144 -2.06 34.41 18.33
C ASN A 144 -2.48 34.95 19.71
N ARG A 145 -1.69 35.90 20.23
CA ARG A 145 -2.10 36.78 21.31
C ARG A 145 -3.17 37.75 20.82
#